data_AF-A0A9N9PI36-F1
#
_entry.id   AF-A0A9N9PI36-F1
#
_cell.length_a   1.000
_cell.length_b   1.000
_cell.length_c   1.000
_cell.angle_alpha   90.00
_cell.angle_beta   90.00
_cell.angle_gamma   90.00
#
_symmetry.space_group_name_H-M   'P 1'
#
loop_
_entity.id
_entity.type
_entity.pdbx_description
1 polymer ?
#
loop_
_entity_poly.entity_id
_entity_poly.type
_entity_poly.pdbx_seq_one_letter_code
_entity_poly.pdbx_strand_id
1 'polypeptide(L)'
;VEDCKTKDVDMVHYAVMTFISHHPEARNQGLRVPSLAARHPNLFAQCGTATGDEKRLDYWREDPNLNEHHEHWHILYKALPMPDPNNTDNTYERDRFGELFIYMHRQMNARYIAERLSVGLDVTNPLENFDEIIPEGYTPSKHLKTQNADAKAYVARPVGKTMKMGDRPEMNINFTVDKVKKTRELIKKSIETVTPQGGGYFLDENDKPIEQIVANKLGLAIESGLNERYSNLSMYTPFHSAGHVILGSLKDPG
;
A
#
# COMPACT_ATOMS: atom_id res chain seq x y z
N VAL A 1 -24.08 16.09 -14.96
CA VAL A 1 -23.36 14.82 -14.73
C VAL A 1 -22.39 14.68 -15.89
N GLU A 2 -21.11 14.92 -15.66
CA GLU A 2 -20.09 14.55 -16.66
C GLU A 2 -20.17 13.03 -16.89
N ASP A 3 -20.02 12.60 -18.13
CA ASP A 3 -20.10 11.20 -18.51
C ASP A 3 -18.81 10.49 -18.06
N CYS A 4 -18.85 9.87 -16.88
CA CYS A 4 -17.71 9.19 -16.24
C CYS A 4 -17.40 7.83 -16.92
N LYS A 5 -17.10 7.81 -18.22
CA LYS A 5 -16.75 6.57 -18.94
C LYS A 5 -15.26 6.28 -18.79
N THR A 6 -14.93 5.21 -18.06
CA THR A 6 -13.60 4.59 -18.12
C THR A 6 -13.63 3.35 -19.03
N LYS A 7 -12.52 3.11 -19.74
CA LYS A 7 -12.27 1.86 -20.48
C LYS A 7 -11.28 0.95 -19.75
N ASP A 8 -10.83 1.36 -18.57
CA ASP A 8 -9.90 0.60 -17.74
C ASP A 8 -10.64 -0.53 -17.02
N VAL A 9 -10.38 -1.76 -17.44
CA VAL A 9 -11.01 -2.98 -16.92
C VAL A 9 -10.62 -3.21 -15.47
N ASP A 10 -9.37 -2.92 -15.10
CA ASP A 10 -8.88 -3.07 -13.72
C ASP A 10 -9.63 -2.09 -12.79
N MET A 11 -9.86 -0.87 -13.26
CA MET A 11 -10.65 0.13 -12.53
C MET A 11 -12.11 -0.31 -12.34
N VAL A 12 -12.73 -0.89 -13.39
CA VAL A 12 -14.11 -1.42 -13.31
C VAL A 12 -14.18 -2.58 -12.31
N HIS A 13 -13.25 -3.54 -12.38
CA HIS A 13 -13.20 -4.64 -11.42
C HIS A 13 -13.06 -4.14 -9.98
N TYR A 14 -12.15 -3.21 -9.73
CA TYR A 14 -11.97 -2.60 -8.41
C TYR A 14 -13.22 -1.88 -7.91
N ALA A 15 -13.90 -1.12 -8.77
CA ALA A 15 -15.14 -0.44 -8.44
C ALA A 15 -16.27 -1.42 -8.08
N VAL A 16 -16.41 -2.52 -8.84
CA VAL A 16 -17.40 -3.56 -8.57
C VAL A 16 -17.10 -4.29 -7.26
N MET A 17 -15.84 -4.65 -7.00
CA MET A 17 -15.45 -5.28 -5.73
C MET A 17 -15.71 -4.37 -4.53
N THR A 18 -15.44 -3.07 -4.69
CA THR A 18 -15.77 -2.04 -3.68
C THR A 18 -17.28 -1.98 -3.45
N PHE A 19 -18.09 -1.90 -4.51
CA PHE A 19 -19.55 -1.87 -4.41
C PHE A 19 -20.07 -3.10 -3.66
N ILE A 20 -19.61 -4.30 -4.04
CA ILE A 20 -20.02 -5.56 -3.42
C ILE A 20 -19.70 -5.56 -1.91
N SER A 21 -18.57 -4.97 -1.52
CA SER A 21 -18.07 -5.03 -0.15
C SER A 21 -18.66 -3.94 0.77
N HIS A 22 -19.14 -2.83 0.21
CA HIS A 22 -19.55 -1.65 0.99
C HIS A 22 -21.03 -1.26 0.86
N HIS A 23 -21.71 -1.62 -0.23
CA HIS A 23 -23.08 -1.17 -0.47
C HIS A 23 -24.12 -2.11 0.18
N PRO A 24 -25.09 -1.60 0.94
CA PRO A 24 -26.13 -2.43 1.59
C PRO A 24 -26.89 -3.32 0.61
N GLU A 25 -27.19 -2.82 -0.58
CA GLU A 25 -27.93 -3.50 -1.64
C GLU A 25 -27.18 -4.72 -2.15
N ALA A 26 -25.86 -4.64 -2.32
CA ALA A 26 -25.05 -5.79 -2.69
C ALA A 26 -25.09 -6.86 -1.59
N ARG A 27 -25.05 -6.45 -0.32
CA ARG A 27 -25.19 -7.36 0.82
C ARG A 27 -26.56 -8.01 0.86
N ASN A 28 -27.63 -7.24 0.64
CA ASN A 28 -29.02 -7.71 0.63
C ASN A 28 -29.27 -8.72 -0.49
N GLN A 29 -28.59 -8.56 -1.63
CA GLN A 29 -28.63 -9.49 -2.75
C GLN A 29 -27.70 -10.70 -2.57
N GLY A 30 -26.97 -10.79 -1.46
CA GLY A 30 -26.05 -11.90 -1.19
C GLY A 30 -24.82 -11.94 -2.09
N LEU A 31 -24.46 -10.83 -2.75
CA LEU A 31 -23.30 -10.76 -3.63
C LEU A 31 -22.00 -10.99 -2.86
N ARG A 32 -21.04 -11.65 -3.49
CA ARG A 32 -19.71 -11.93 -2.95
C ARG A 32 -18.66 -11.67 -4.01
N VAL A 33 -17.53 -11.11 -3.59
CA VAL A 33 -16.35 -11.02 -4.46
C VAL A 33 -15.85 -12.45 -4.72
N PRO A 34 -15.75 -12.89 -5.98
CA PRO A 34 -15.22 -14.21 -6.29
C PRO A 34 -13.75 -14.32 -5.84
N SER A 35 -13.34 -15.52 -5.42
CA SER A 35 -11.96 -15.77 -5.00
C SER A 35 -10.95 -15.40 -6.09
N LEU A 36 -9.70 -15.13 -5.69
CA LEU A 36 -8.60 -14.89 -6.62
C LEU A 36 -8.41 -16.09 -7.56
N ALA A 37 -8.63 -17.32 -7.07
CA ALA A 37 -8.61 -18.54 -7.89
C ALA A 37 -9.67 -18.51 -9.00
N ALA A 38 -10.86 -18.00 -8.71
CA ALA A 38 -11.94 -17.89 -9.69
C ALA A 38 -11.69 -16.73 -10.68
N ARG A 39 -11.14 -15.60 -10.21
CA ARG A 39 -10.86 -14.42 -11.05
C ARG A 39 -9.61 -14.58 -11.92
N HIS A 40 -8.59 -15.27 -11.40
CA HIS A 40 -7.26 -15.37 -11.99
C HIS A 40 -6.64 -16.77 -11.78
N PRO A 41 -7.24 -17.84 -12.36
CA PRO A 41 -6.80 -19.22 -12.13
C PRO A 41 -5.34 -19.47 -12.53
N ASN A 42 -4.82 -18.72 -13.51
CA ASN A 42 -3.44 -18.88 -13.98
C ASN A 42 -2.38 -18.42 -12.96
N LEU A 43 -2.73 -17.57 -11.98
CA LEU A 43 -1.81 -17.18 -10.91
C LEU A 43 -1.46 -18.36 -9.98
N PHE A 44 -2.32 -19.38 -9.92
CA PHE A 44 -2.11 -20.59 -9.13
C PHE A 44 -1.23 -21.62 -9.87
N ALA A 45 -1.02 -21.44 -11.18
CA ALA A 45 -0.29 -22.41 -12.01
C ALA A 45 1.22 -22.17 -12.03
N GLN A 46 1.67 -20.92 -11.88
CA GLN A 46 3.09 -20.57 -11.83
C GLN A 46 3.31 -19.31 -11.00
N CYS A 47 4.16 -19.41 -9.98
CA CYS A 47 4.52 -18.32 -9.06
C CYS A 47 5.66 -17.44 -9.59
N GLY A 48 5.79 -16.24 -9.04
CA GLY A 48 7.00 -15.42 -9.15
C GLY A 48 8.17 -16.04 -8.37
N THR A 49 9.35 -15.44 -8.48
CA THR A 49 10.54 -15.91 -7.76
C THR A 49 11.49 -14.77 -7.41
N ALA A 50 12.02 -14.83 -6.19
CA ALA A 50 13.09 -13.94 -5.75
C ALA A 50 14.47 -14.38 -6.27
N THR A 51 15.51 -13.61 -5.97
CA THR A 51 16.90 -13.95 -6.28
C THR A 51 17.62 -14.54 -5.07
N GLY A 52 18.67 -15.32 -5.30
CA GLY A 52 19.50 -15.89 -4.21
C GLY A 52 18.71 -16.75 -3.23
N ASP A 53 19.09 -16.65 -1.95
CA ASP A 53 18.49 -17.42 -0.85
C ASP A 53 17.04 -17.02 -0.53
N GLU A 54 16.61 -15.83 -0.96
CA GLU A 54 15.22 -15.38 -0.76
C GLU A 54 14.23 -16.35 -1.37
N LYS A 55 14.58 -17.08 -2.44
CA LYS A 55 13.73 -18.08 -3.11
C LYS A 55 13.12 -19.13 -2.17
N ARG A 56 13.77 -19.42 -1.04
CA ARG A 56 13.25 -20.36 -0.02
C ARG A 56 11.88 -19.96 0.53
N LEU A 57 11.51 -18.69 0.39
CA LEU A 57 10.24 -18.12 0.84
C LEU A 57 9.28 -17.79 -0.30
N ASP A 58 9.55 -18.23 -1.53
CA ASP A 58 8.62 -18.04 -2.64
C ASP A 58 7.26 -18.70 -2.32
N TYR A 59 7.24 -19.86 -1.63
CA TYR A 59 5.98 -20.50 -1.22
C TYR A 59 5.12 -19.60 -0.31
N TRP A 60 5.74 -18.75 0.50
CA TRP A 60 5.04 -17.87 1.42
C TRP A 60 4.62 -16.56 0.73
N ARG A 61 5.54 -15.91 0.02
CA ARG A 61 5.27 -14.64 -0.67
C ARG A 61 4.30 -14.80 -1.85
N GLU A 62 4.34 -15.94 -2.51
CA GLU A 62 3.53 -16.25 -3.69
C GLU A 62 2.29 -17.08 -3.33
N ASP A 63 2.00 -17.29 -2.03
CA ASP A 63 0.76 -17.95 -1.63
C ASP A 63 -0.43 -17.08 -2.07
N PRO A 64 -1.32 -17.60 -2.93
CA PRO A 64 -2.38 -16.78 -3.50
C PRO A 64 -3.45 -16.40 -2.47
N ASN A 65 -3.62 -17.18 -1.40
CA ASN A 65 -4.58 -16.83 -0.34
C ASN A 65 -4.04 -15.70 0.55
N LEU A 66 -2.72 -15.66 0.80
CA LEU A 66 -2.07 -14.57 1.51
C LEU A 66 -2.14 -13.26 0.71
N ASN A 67 -1.92 -13.35 -0.61
CA ASN A 67 -2.06 -12.20 -1.51
C ASN A 67 -3.52 -11.74 -1.63
N GLU A 68 -4.47 -12.67 -1.72
CA GLU A 68 -5.91 -12.35 -1.69
C GLU A 68 -6.33 -11.72 -0.36
N HIS A 69 -5.79 -12.19 0.77
CA HIS A 69 -6.03 -11.57 2.07
C HIS A 69 -5.60 -10.10 2.08
N HIS A 70 -4.41 -9.80 1.55
CA HIS A 70 -3.89 -8.43 1.46
C HIS A 70 -4.75 -7.55 0.53
N GLU A 71 -5.12 -8.05 -0.66
CA GLU A 71 -6.05 -7.35 -1.58
C GLU A 71 -7.39 -7.07 -0.91
N HIS A 72 -8.00 -8.10 -0.32
CA HIS A 72 -9.32 -8.00 0.30
C HIS A 72 -9.33 -7.06 1.50
N TRP A 73 -8.26 -7.06 2.30
CA TRP A 73 -8.10 -6.12 3.40
C TRP A 73 -8.11 -4.68 2.87
N HIS A 74 -7.34 -4.36 1.82
CA HIS A 74 -7.33 -3.03 1.21
C HIS A 74 -8.61 -2.65 0.45
N ILE A 75 -9.42 -3.63 0.03
CA ILE A 75 -10.77 -3.37 -0.48
C ILE A 75 -11.69 -2.92 0.66
N LEU A 76 -11.64 -3.58 1.83
CA LEU A 76 -12.50 -3.28 2.97
C LEU A 76 -12.09 -2.03 3.75
N TYR A 77 -10.78 -1.80 3.82
CA TYR A 77 -10.14 -0.78 4.63
C TYR A 77 -9.35 0.14 3.71
N LYS A 78 -10.05 1.18 3.22
CA LYS A 78 -9.55 2.05 2.16
C LYS A 78 -8.85 3.29 2.72
N ALA A 79 -7.70 3.58 2.12
CA ALA A 79 -6.89 4.77 2.34
C ALA A 79 -7.59 6.10 2.01
N LEU A 80 -8.73 6.08 1.32
CA LEU A 80 -9.56 7.26 1.05
C LEU A 80 -10.95 7.08 1.67
N PRO A 81 -11.58 8.17 2.16
CA PRO A 81 -12.96 8.13 2.67
C PRO A 81 -13.92 7.56 1.62
N MET A 82 -14.88 6.76 2.09
CA MET A 82 -15.88 6.11 1.23
C MET A 82 -17.16 6.93 1.20
N PRO A 83 -17.84 7.09 0.04
CA PRO A 83 -19.17 7.69 0.01
C PRO A 83 -20.14 6.93 0.93
N ASP A 84 -20.92 7.65 1.72
CA ASP A 84 -21.98 7.03 2.54
C ASP A 84 -23.08 6.51 1.60
N PRO A 85 -23.42 5.21 1.64
CA PRO A 85 -24.46 4.65 0.79
C PRO A 85 -25.85 5.27 1.01
N ASN A 86 -26.11 5.87 2.18
CA ASN A 86 -27.38 6.52 2.48
C ASN A 86 -27.39 8.02 2.15
N ASN A 87 -26.21 8.64 2.00
CA ASN A 87 -26.06 10.03 1.61
C ASN A 87 -24.73 10.24 0.90
N THR A 88 -24.73 10.21 -0.43
CA THR A 88 -23.51 10.28 -1.25
C THR A 88 -22.76 11.62 -1.16
N ASP A 89 -23.36 12.65 -0.58
CA ASP A 89 -22.69 13.93 -0.29
C ASP A 89 -21.77 13.84 0.94
N ASN A 90 -21.93 12.78 1.74
CA ASN A 90 -21.09 12.48 2.89
C ASN A 90 -20.09 11.37 2.57
N THR A 91 -19.01 11.35 3.33
CA THR A 91 -18.07 10.23 3.36
C THR A 91 -17.94 9.67 4.76
N TYR A 92 -17.56 8.40 4.86
CA TYR A 92 -17.25 7.74 6.11
C TYR A 92 -15.91 7.02 6.05
N GLU A 93 -15.35 6.81 7.24
CA GLU A 93 -14.17 5.99 7.45
C GLU A 93 -14.53 4.80 8.34
N ARG A 94 -13.84 3.68 8.17
CA ARG A 94 -14.00 2.53 9.06
C ARG A 94 -13.38 2.84 10.42
N ASP A 95 -14.02 2.37 11.48
CA ASP A 95 -13.52 2.55 12.85
C ASP A 95 -12.07 2.06 12.98
N ARG A 96 -11.22 2.91 13.58
CA ARG A 96 -9.80 2.65 13.86
C ARG A 96 -9.00 2.11 12.67
N PHE A 97 -9.37 2.49 11.44
CA PHE A 97 -8.74 2.02 10.21
C PHE A 97 -7.21 2.14 10.21
N GLY A 98 -6.64 3.29 10.56
CA GLY A 98 -5.19 3.46 10.55
C GLY A 98 -4.48 2.64 11.63
N GLU A 99 -5.13 2.41 12.78
CA GLU A 99 -4.56 1.52 13.78
C GLU A 99 -4.55 0.08 13.29
N LEU A 100 -5.64 -0.34 12.61
CA LEU A 100 -5.71 -1.65 12.00
C LEU A 100 -4.71 -1.82 10.87
N PHE A 101 -4.42 -0.76 10.10
CA PHE A 101 -3.34 -0.75 9.10
C PHE A 101 -2.01 -1.13 9.75
N ILE A 102 -1.63 -0.44 10.83
CA ILE A 102 -0.40 -0.74 11.58
C ILE A 102 -0.44 -2.18 12.09
N TYR A 103 -1.55 -2.60 12.71
CA TYR A 103 -1.67 -3.92 13.31
C TYR A 103 -1.57 -5.05 12.29
N MET A 104 -2.33 -4.99 11.20
CA MET A 104 -2.37 -6.03 10.16
C MET A 104 -0.98 -6.22 9.53
N HIS A 105 -0.35 -5.13 9.10
CA HIS A 105 0.98 -5.20 8.48
C HIS A 105 2.07 -5.59 9.47
N ARG A 106 1.96 -5.20 10.74
CA ARG A 106 2.87 -5.68 11.79
C ARG A 106 2.75 -7.18 11.98
N GLN A 107 1.54 -7.75 11.96
CA GLN A 107 1.33 -9.20 12.04
C GLN A 107 1.84 -9.93 10.80
N MET A 108 1.65 -9.39 9.60
CA MET A 108 2.23 -9.95 8.38
C MET A 108 3.76 -10.00 8.46
N ASN A 109 4.40 -8.91 8.89
CA ASN A 109 5.86 -8.85 9.08
C ASN A 109 6.35 -9.85 10.14
N ALA A 110 5.67 -9.93 11.29
CA ALA A 110 6.05 -10.87 12.35
C ALA A 110 6.00 -12.33 11.86
N ARG A 111 4.97 -12.70 11.09
CA ARG A 111 4.84 -14.03 10.49
C ARG A 111 5.91 -14.28 9.44
N TYR A 112 6.15 -13.30 8.55
CA TYR A 112 7.21 -13.41 7.55
C TYR A 112 8.59 -13.59 8.18
N ILE A 113 8.91 -12.87 9.27
CA ILE A 113 10.14 -13.07 10.03
C ILE A 113 10.22 -14.48 10.62
N ALA A 114 9.12 -15.01 11.16
CA ALA A 114 9.10 -16.39 11.67
C ALA A 114 9.38 -17.43 10.56
N GLU A 115 8.80 -17.24 9.37
CA GLU A 115 9.08 -18.09 8.20
C GLU A 115 10.52 -17.95 7.71
N ARG A 116 11.10 -16.74 7.72
CA ARG A 116 12.53 -16.54 7.41
C ARG A 116 13.42 -17.40 8.29
N LEU A 117 13.20 -17.34 9.60
CA LEU A 117 13.97 -18.10 10.56
C LEU A 117 13.77 -19.63 10.38
N SER A 118 12.58 -20.08 9.97
CA SER A 118 12.30 -21.51 9.76
C SER A 118 13.07 -22.11 8.57
N VAL A 119 13.40 -21.29 7.56
CA VAL A 119 14.20 -21.70 6.39
C VAL A 119 15.68 -21.30 6.47
N GLY A 120 16.14 -20.88 7.66
CA GLY A 120 17.53 -20.54 7.95
C GLY A 120 17.99 -19.21 7.36
N LEU A 121 17.10 -18.24 7.20
CA LEU A 121 17.41 -16.86 6.81
C LEU A 121 17.37 -15.93 8.03
N ASP A 122 18.16 -14.87 8.00
CA ASP A 122 18.12 -13.80 9.00
C ASP A 122 16.79 -13.03 8.96
N VAL A 123 16.51 -12.27 10.02
CA VAL A 123 15.36 -11.35 10.05
C VAL A 123 15.43 -10.33 8.90
N THR A 124 14.29 -9.74 8.54
CA THR A 124 14.25 -8.74 7.46
C THR A 124 15.04 -7.48 7.83
N ASN A 125 15.88 -7.01 6.90
CA ASN A 125 16.47 -5.68 7.00
C ASN A 125 15.43 -4.62 6.60
N PRO A 126 15.17 -3.61 7.44
CA PRO A 126 14.31 -2.50 7.02
C PRO A 126 14.96 -1.73 5.87
N LEU A 127 14.16 -1.26 4.91
CA LEU A 127 14.64 -0.34 3.88
C LEU A 127 14.80 1.06 4.49
N GLU A 128 15.93 1.31 5.14
CA GLU A 128 16.19 2.56 5.87
C GLU A 128 16.87 3.62 5.01
N ASN A 129 17.83 3.24 4.17
CA ASN A 129 18.49 4.18 3.29
C ASN A 129 17.91 4.09 1.87
N PHE A 130 17.09 5.07 1.50
CA PHE A 130 16.45 5.10 0.18
C PHE A 130 17.43 5.43 -0.96
N ASP A 131 18.67 5.83 -0.66
CA ASP A 131 19.72 6.04 -1.67
C ASP A 131 20.57 4.79 -1.91
N GLU A 132 20.47 3.78 -1.05
CA GLU A 132 21.21 2.54 -1.18
C GLU A 132 20.64 1.62 -2.27
N ILE A 133 21.50 0.73 -2.74
CA ILE A 133 21.09 -0.34 -3.64
C ILE A 133 20.19 -1.32 -2.89
N ILE A 134 19.15 -1.79 -3.57
CA ILE A 134 18.28 -2.88 -3.14
C ILE A 134 18.93 -4.16 -3.68
N PRO A 135 19.59 -4.98 -2.84
CA PRO A 135 20.30 -6.15 -3.33
C PRO A 135 19.35 -7.22 -3.88
N GLU A 136 18.10 -7.26 -3.42
CA GLU A 136 17.11 -8.25 -3.84
C GLU A 136 16.49 -7.92 -5.21
N GLY A 137 16.70 -8.80 -6.16
CA GLY A 137 15.92 -8.89 -7.39
C GLY A 137 14.69 -9.78 -7.23
N TYR A 138 13.67 -9.54 -8.05
CA TYR A 138 12.43 -10.30 -8.06
C TYR A 138 11.83 -10.36 -9.47
N THR A 139 11.41 -11.55 -9.90
CA THR A 139 10.72 -11.78 -11.17
C THR A 139 9.29 -12.22 -10.89
N PRO A 140 8.27 -11.42 -11.22
CA PRO A 140 6.88 -11.79 -10.99
C PRO A 140 6.46 -12.95 -11.90
N SER A 141 5.35 -13.62 -11.54
CA SER A 141 4.73 -14.61 -12.42
C SER A 141 4.43 -14.01 -13.78
N LYS A 142 4.70 -14.76 -14.86
CA LYS A 142 4.33 -14.37 -16.23
C LYS A 142 2.81 -14.21 -16.42
N HIS A 143 2.02 -14.75 -15.49
CA HIS A 143 0.56 -14.64 -15.48
C HIS A 143 0.06 -13.39 -14.76
N LEU A 144 0.94 -12.66 -14.06
CA LEU A 144 0.63 -11.37 -13.47
C LEU A 144 0.72 -10.30 -14.56
N LYS A 145 -0.45 -9.88 -15.05
CA LYS A 145 -0.62 -8.93 -16.15
C LYS A 145 -1.78 -7.98 -15.85
N THR A 146 -1.75 -6.78 -16.41
CA THR A 146 -2.92 -5.86 -16.40
C THR A 146 -4.10 -6.54 -17.10
N GLN A 147 -5.35 -6.32 -16.64
CA GLN A 147 -6.54 -6.90 -17.29
C GLN A 147 -7.04 -6.07 -18.48
N ASN A 148 -6.38 -4.95 -18.77
CA ASN A 148 -6.64 -4.12 -19.94
C ASN A 148 -6.27 -4.84 -21.25
N ALA A 149 -6.78 -4.33 -22.38
CA ALA A 149 -6.63 -4.96 -23.70
C ALA A 149 -5.17 -5.29 -24.10
N ASP A 150 -4.21 -4.52 -23.60
CA ASP A 150 -2.78 -4.70 -23.88
C ASP A 150 -2.13 -5.84 -23.07
N ALA A 151 -2.79 -6.34 -22.01
CA ALA A 151 -2.32 -7.40 -21.12
C ALA A 151 -0.82 -7.29 -20.73
N LYS A 152 -0.38 -6.10 -20.33
CA LYS A 152 1.04 -5.83 -20.03
C LYS A 152 1.47 -6.61 -18.80
N ALA A 153 2.55 -7.37 -18.94
CA ALA A 153 3.14 -8.12 -17.83
C ALA A 153 3.84 -7.19 -16.84
N TYR A 154 3.77 -7.53 -15.55
CA TYR A 154 4.56 -6.86 -14.53
C TYR A 154 6.05 -7.17 -14.78
N VAL A 155 6.89 -6.14 -14.68
CA VAL A 155 8.31 -6.24 -15.02
C VAL A 155 9.11 -6.78 -13.83
N ALA A 156 10.14 -7.56 -14.13
CA ALA A 156 11.10 -7.99 -13.11
C ALA A 156 11.93 -6.79 -12.62
N ARG A 157 12.26 -6.78 -11.32
CA ARG A 157 13.29 -5.90 -10.77
C ARG A 157 14.59 -6.70 -10.70
N PRO A 158 15.64 -6.34 -11.45
CA PRO A 158 16.95 -6.97 -11.29
C PRO A 158 17.59 -6.55 -9.95
N VAL A 159 18.61 -7.28 -9.52
CA VAL A 159 19.38 -6.97 -8.32
C VAL A 159 20.07 -5.60 -8.42
N GLY A 160 20.31 -4.94 -7.29
CA GLY A 160 21.15 -3.74 -7.21
C GLY A 160 20.52 -2.45 -7.72
N LYS A 161 19.19 -2.35 -7.75
CA LYS A 161 18.48 -1.11 -8.13
C LYS A 161 18.39 -0.16 -6.94
N THR A 162 18.48 1.14 -7.16
CA THR A 162 18.19 2.15 -6.14
C THR A 162 16.74 2.59 -6.21
N MET A 163 16.19 3.10 -5.11
CA MET A 163 14.83 3.64 -5.09
C MET A 163 14.81 4.95 -5.90
N LYS A 164 14.37 4.90 -7.15
CA LYS A 164 14.26 6.07 -8.03
C LYS A 164 13.01 5.98 -8.88
N MET A 165 12.20 7.04 -8.82
CA MET A 165 10.99 7.13 -9.63
C MET A 165 11.35 7.11 -11.12
N GLY A 166 10.81 6.15 -11.86
CA GLY A 166 10.86 6.16 -13.33
C GLY A 166 9.92 7.23 -13.90
N ASP A 167 10.20 7.68 -15.13
CA ASP A 167 9.33 8.65 -15.82
C ASP A 167 7.96 8.05 -16.09
N ARG A 168 6.92 8.69 -15.55
CA ARG A 168 5.53 8.22 -15.44
C ARG A 168 4.53 9.39 -15.60
N PRO A 169 4.56 10.12 -16.73
CA PRO A 169 3.68 11.28 -16.94
C PRO A 169 2.20 10.90 -16.90
N GLU A 170 1.87 9.63 -17.21
CA GLU A 170 0.51 9.11 -17.18
C GLU A 170 -0.12 9.08 -15.78
N MET A 171 0.70 8.98 -14.72
CA MET A 171 0.18 8.86 -13.36
C MET A 171 -0.23 10.20 -12.76
N ASN A 172 0.18 11.34 -13.34
CA ASN A 172 -0.05 12.69 -12.80
C ASN A 172 0.25 12.83 -11.29
N ILE A 173 1.20 12.03 -10.79
CA ILE A 173 1.58 11.97 -9.37
C ILE A 173 3.05 12.38 -9.27
N ASN A 174 3.33 13.40 -8.45
CA ASN A 174 4.68 13.89 -8.19
C ASN A 174 5.20 13.38 -6.83
N PHE A 175 5.46 12.07 -6.75
CA PHE A 175 6.18 11.48 -5.62
C PHE A 175 7.68 11.43 -5.91
N THR A 176 8.48 11.91 -4.96
CA THR A 176 9.94 11.87 -5.04
C THR A 176 10.51 11.23 -3.79
N VAL A 177 11.70 10.64 -3.92
CA VAL A 177 12.44 10.04 -2.81
C VAL A 177 12.68 11.09 -1.71
N ASP A 178 12.96 12.34 -2.09
CA ASP A 178 13.14 13.44 -1.13
C ASP A 178 11.87 13.75 -0.34
N LYS A 179 10.68 13.69 -0.98
CA LYS A 179 9.41 13.84 -0.26
C LYS A 179 9.21 12.71 0.72
N VAL A 180 9.49 11.46 0.33
CA VAL A 180 9.40 10.29 1.22
C VAL A 180 10.35 10.43 2.41
N LYS A 181 11.60 10.85 2.21
CA LYS A 181 12.57 11.13 3.27
C LYS A 181 12.06 12.21 4.22
N LYS A 182 11.62 13.36 3.68
CA LYS A 182 11.11 14.48 4.48
C LYS A 182 9.92 14.07 5.34
N THR A 183 8.95 13.37 4.76
CA THR A 183 7.79 12.87 5.49
C THR A 183 8.20 11.88 6.57
N ARG A 184 9.14 10.97 6.32
CA ARG A 184 9.63 10.04 7.33
C ARG A 184 10.26 10.77 8.52
N GLU A 185 11.14 11.72 8.26
CA GLU A 185 11.79 12.49 9.34
C GLU A 185 10.77 13.36 10.09
N LEU A 186 9.78 13.92 9.40
CA LEU A 186 8.67 14.62 10.04
C LEU A 186 7.88 13.69 10.97
N ILE A 187 7.51 12.49 10.52
CA ILE A 187 6.81 11.50 11.35
C ILE A 187 7.65 11.10 12.56
N LYS A 188 8.95 10.81 12.39
CA LYS A 188 9.86 10.50 13.50
C LYS A 188 9.94 11.63 14.51
N LYS A 189 10.18 12.86 14.04
CA LYS A 189 10.20 14.05 14.90
C LYS A 189 8.88 14.24 15.65
N SER A 190 7.77 13.97 15.00
CA SER A 190 6.43 14.06 15.60
C SER A 190 6.28 13.05 16.75
N ILE A 191 6.71 11.81 16.55
CA ILE A 191 6.68 10.74 17.57
C ILE A 191 7.59 11.08 18.75
N GLU A 192 8.78 11.62 18.48
CA GLU A 192 9.79 11.97 19.49
C GLU A 192 9.47 13.27 20.25
N THR A 193 8.54 14.09 19.76
CA THR A 193 8.17 15.35 20.40
C THR A 193 7.52 15.10 21.75
N VAL A 194 7.98 15.80 22.79
CA VAL A 194 7.41 15.73 24.15
C VAL A 194 6.95 17.11 24.59
N THR A 195 5.76 17.17 25.16
CA THR A 195 5.17 18.35 25.79
C THR A 195 4.90 18.06 27.26
N PRO A 196 4.56 19.06 28.10
CA PRO A 196 4.14 18.82 29.48
C PRO A 196 2.93 17.88 29.61
N GLN A 197 2.15 17.68 28.54
CA GLN A 197 0.97 16.82 28.51
C GLN A 197 1.28 15.38 28.06
N GLY A 198 2.49 15.09 27.57
CA GLY A 198 2.90 13.75 27.14
C GLY A 198 3.84 13.74 25.93
N GLY A 199 4.16 12.55 25.42
CA GLY A 199 4.92 12.36 24.18
C GLY A 199 4.04 12.19 22.95
N GLY A 200 4.63 12.41 21.77
CA GLY A 200 4.06 12.22 20.45
C GLY A 200 3.06 13.30 20.04
N TYR A 201 3.47 14.23 19.17
CA TYR A 201 2.59 15.28 18.64
C TYR A 201 2.82 15.49 17.15
N PHE A 202 1.73 15.62 16.38
CA PHE A 202 1.80 16.19 15.05
C PHE A 202 2.19 17.67 15.14
N LEU A 203 2.91 18.15 14.13
CA LEU A 203 3.60 19.43 14.10
C LEU A 203 3.12 20.28 12.92
N ASP A 204 3.07 21.60 13.13
CA ASP A 204 2.93 22.56 12.03
C ASP A 204 4.27 22.85 11.35
N GLU A 205 4.25 23.71 10.34
CA GLU A 205 5.43 24.12 9.56
C GLU A 205 6.53 24.80 10.37
N ASN A 206 6.21 25.25 11.59
CA ASN A 206 7.13 25.90 12.53
C ASN A 206 7.48 24.98 13.71
N ASP A 207 7.28 23.66 13.56
CA ASP A 207 7.51 22.64 14.58
C ASP A 207 6.65 22.77 15.85
N LYS A 208 5.54 23.50 15.78
CA LYS A 208 4.64 23.67 16.92
C LYS A 208 3.74 22.44 17.06
N PRO A 209 3.60 21.85 18.25
CA PRO A 209 2.62 20.80 18.50
C PRO A 209 1.19 21.24 18.19
N ILE A 210 0.51 20.48 17.33
CA ILE A 210 -0.89 20.69 16.95
C ILE A 210 -1.81 19.76 17.73
N GLU A 211 -1.55 18.45 17.63
CA GLU A 211 -2.43 17.40 18.13
C GLU A 211 -1.59 16.22 18.60
N GLN A 212 -1.99 15.62 19.73
CA GLN A 212 -1.33 14.41 20.22
C GLN A 212 -1.54 13.24 19.26
N ILE A 213 -0.49 12.47 19.04
CA ILE A 213 -0.56 11.29 18.19
C ILE A 213 -1.35 10.19 18.90
N VAL A 214 -2.34 9.65 18.19
CA VAL A 214 -3.02 8.40 18.53
C VAL A 214 -2.82 7.38 17.41
N ALA A 215 -2.87 6.08 17.74
CA ALA A 215 -2.53 5.00 16.81
C ALA A 215 -3.30 5.07 15.48
N ASN A 216 -4.59 5.41 15.52
CA ASN A 216 -5.40 5.55 14.32
C ASN A 216 -4.87 6.63 13.37
N LYS A 217 -4.62 7.84 13.89
CA LYS A 217 -4.15 8.96 13.06
C LYS A 217 -2.71 8.77 12.61
N LEU A 218 -1.87 8.10 13.42
CA LEU A 218 -0.53 7.71 13.01
C LEU A 218 -0.56 6.75 11.81
N GLY A 219 -1.45 5.76 11.83
CA GLY A 219 -1.61 4.83 10.72
C GLY A 219 -2.04 5.51 9.43
N LEU A 220 -3.01 6.43 9.51
CA LEU A 220 -3.40 7.28 8.38
C LEU A 220 -2.22 8.10 7.83
N ALA A 221 -1.44 8.73 8.73
CA ALA A 221 -0.27 9.52 8.36
C ALA A 221 0.80 8.68 7.64
N ILE A 222 0.99 7.42 8.04
CA ILE A 222 1.95 6.49 7.44
C ILE A 222 1.43 5.98 6.09
N GLU A 223 0.19 5.47 6.03
CA GLU A 223 -0.37 4.82 4.85
C GLU A 223 -0.63 5.81 3.71
N SER A 224 -1.55 6.74 3.95
CA SER A 224 -2.17 7.59 2.93
C SER A 224 -1.83 9.06 3.09
N GLY A 225 -1.09 9.43 4.15
CA GLY A 225 -0.91 10.82 4.53
C GLY A 225 -2.17 11.43 5.16
N LEU A 226 -1.99 12.60 5.75
CA LEU A 226 -3.06 13.42 6.33
C LEU A 226 -3.41 14.62 5.46
N ASN A 227 -2.65 14.86 4.39
CA ASN A 227 -2.66 16.10 3.64
C ASN A 227 -3.96 16.40 2.88
N GLU A 228 -4.69 15.36 2.48
CA GLU A 228 -6.00 15.50 1.82
C GLU A 228 -7.17 15.53 2.80
N ARG A 229 -6.91 15.24 4.08
CA ARG A 229 -7.93 15.06 5.12
C ARG A 229 -7.96 16.20 6.13
N TYR A 230 -6.79 16.78 6.41
CA TYR A 230 -6.60 17.76 7.47
C TYR A 230 -5.72 18.89 6.95
N SER A 231 -6.31 20.07 6.72
CA SER A 231 -5.61 21.23 6.15
C SER A 231 -4.42 21.69 6.99
N ASN A 232 -4.53 21.58 8.32
CA ASN A 232 -3.46 21.89 9.28
C ASN A 232 -2.35 20.84 9.34
N LEU A 233 -2.52 19.68 8.69
CA LEU A 233 -1.54 18.59 8.64
C LEU A 233 -1.13 18.27 7.19
N SER A 234 -1.22 19.27 6.31
CA SER A 234 -0.90 19.19 4.87
C SER A 234 0.53 18.72 4.55
N MET A 235 1.46 18.86 5.50
CA MET A 235 2.85 18.42 5.35
C MET A 235 3.03 16.91 5.49
N TYR A 236 2.10 16.19 6.12
CA TYR A 236 2.14 14.75 6.27
C TYR A 236 1.62 14.08 5.01
N THR A 237 2.47 14.04 3.98
CA THR A 237 2.16 13.40 2.70
C THR A 237 2.19 11.86 2.79
N PRO A 238 1.65 11.11 1.82
CA PRO A 238 1.62 9.64 1.89
C PRO A 238 3.03 9.05 1.87
N PHE A 239 3.51 8.48 2.98
CA PHE A 239 4.84 7.86 3.06
C PHE A 239 4.86 6.45 2.45
N HIS A 240 4.03 5.55 2.99
CA HIS A 240 3.93 4.16 2.55
C HIS A 240 3.47 4.05 1.09
N SER A 241 2.37 4.74 0.74
CA SER A 241 1.82 4.70 -0.63
C SER A 241 2.81 5.25 -1.66
N ALA A 242 3.51 6.35 -1.36
CA ALA A 242 4.55 6.87 -2.25
C ALA A 242 5.72 5.90 -2.39
N GLY A 243 6.11 5.21 -1.31
CA GLY A 243 7.10 4.15 -1.35
C GLY A 243 6.75 3.04 -2.35
N HIS A 244 5.52 2.53 -2.28
CA HIS A 244 5.02 1.53 -3.24
C HIS A 244 5.04 2.04 -4.68
N VAL A 245 4.59 3.27 -4.93
CA VAL A 245 4.57 3.85 -6.28
C VAL A 245 5.97 3.97 -6.87
N ILE A 246 6.94 4.43 -6.08
CA ILE A 246 8.34 4.56 -6.52
C ILE A 246 8.95 3.17 -6.80
N LEU A 247 8.78 2.21 -5.89
CA LEU A 247 9.31 0.85 -6.05
C LEU A 247 8.62 0.08 -7.20
N GLY A 248 7.33 0.31 -7.44
CA GLY A 248 6.59 -0.25 -8.57
C GLY A 248 6.89 0.44 -9.91
N SER A 249 7.60 1.57 -9.89
CA SER A 249 7.96 2.35 -11.07
C SER A 249 9.46 2.39 -11.35
N LEU A 250 10.25 1.51 -10.70
CA LEU A 250 11.66 1.37 -11.01
C LEU A 250 11.81 0.90 -12.46
N LYS A 251 12.16 1.81 -13.36
CA LYS A 251 12.55 1.45 -14.73
C LYS A 251 14.01 1.04 -14.74
N ASP A 252 14.33 0.09 -15.61
CA ASP A 252 15.70 -0.06 -16.07
C ASP A 252 16.07 1.21 -16.87
N PRO A 253 17.25 1.83 -16.66
CA PRO A 253 17.75 2.88 -17.56
C PRO A 253 18.07 2.39 -18.98
N GLY A 254 17.58 1.21 -19.39
CA GLY A 254 17.92 0.53 -20.64
C GLY A 254 17.14 1.07 -21.83
#